data_AF-A0A0R2P105-F1
#
_entry.id   AF-A0A0R2P105-F1
#
_cell.length_a   1.000
_cell.length_b   1.000
_cell.length_c   1.000
_cell.angle_alpha   90.00
_cell.angle_beta   90.00
_cell.angle_gamma   90.00
#
_symmetry.space_group_name_H-M   'P 1'
#
loop_
_entity.id
_entity.type
_entity.pdbx_description
1 polymer ?
#
loop_
_entity_poly.entity_id
_entity_poly.type
_entity_poly.pdbx_seq_one_letter_code
_entity_poly.pdbx_strand_id
1 'polypeptide(L)' 'SFPAVLVVDGAAVTSDPKLLSGVKVTGEIIEEVKGPKIHILRFKNKTGYRRRQGFRSKNTRVKITAINGVK' A
#
# COMPACT_ATOMS: atom_id res chain seq x y z
N SER A 1 -13.96 1.84 -3.10
CA SER A 1 -14.24 2.18 -1.70
C SER A 1 -13.34 1.34 -0.82
N PHE A 2 -12.59 1.95 0.09
CA PHE A 2 -11.64 1.27 0.97
C PHE A 2 -12.16 1.24 2.41
N PRO A 3 -11.93 0.15 3.16
CA PRO A 3 -12.27 0.08 4.58
C PRO A 3 -11.32 0.96 5.40
N ALA A 4 -11.87 1.72 6.36
CA ALA A 4 -11.09 2.51 7.30
C ALA A 4 -10.72 1.65 8.53
N VAL A 5 -9.44 1.67 8.89
CA VAL A 5 -8.91 0.93 10.07
C VAL A 5 -8.63 1.87 11.24
N LEU A 6 -8.30 3.13 10.94
CA LEU A 6 -8.03 4.18 11.93
C LEU A 6 -8.30 5.52 11.27
N VAL A 7 -8.99 6.42 11.98
CA VAL A 7 -9.26 7.80 11.52
C VAL A 7 -8.66 8.78 12.53
N VAL A 8 -7.94 9.76 12.01
CA VAL A 8 -7.37 10.88 12.79
C VAL A 8 -7.92 12.17 12.23
N ASP A 9 -8.74 12.85 13.02
CA ASP A 9 -9.26 14.19 12.72
C ASP A 9 -8.58 15.19 13.65
N GLY A 10 -7.36 15.59 13.29
CA GLY A 10 -6.53 16.48 14.10
C GLY A 10 -6.09 15.83 15.42
N ALA A 11 -6.65 16.27 16.55
CA ALA A 11 -6.34 15.74 17.88
C ALA A 11 -7.21 14.53 18.29
N ALA A 12 -8.31 14.28 17.59
CA ALA A 12 -9.20 13.16 17.87
C ALA A 12 -8.75 11.91 17.09
N VAL A 13 -8.48 10.83 17.82
CA VAL A 13 -8.13 9.53 17.25
C VAL A 13 -9.28 8.57 17.53
N THR A 14 -9.94 8.09 16.47
CA THR A 14 -11.04 7.14 16.58
C THR A 14 -10.56 5.77 16.10
N SER A 15 -10.46 4.82 17.03
CA SER A 15 -10.04 3.44 16.76
C SER A 15 -11.15 2.40 16.96
N ASP A 16 -12.34 2.82 17.41
CA ASP A 16 -13.45 1.91 17.69
C ASP A 16 -14.03 1.30 16.40
N PRO A 17 -14.00 -0.04 16.23
CA PRO A 17 -14.43 -0.70 14.99
C PRO A 17 -15.88 -0.43 14.60
N LYS A 18 -16.76 -0.18 15.59
CA LYS A 18 -18.18 0.14 15.37
C LYS A 18 -18.35 1.50 14.70
N LEU A 19 -17.61 2.51 15.16
CA LEU A 19 -17.62 3.86 14.59
C LEU A 19 -16.94 3.89 13.22
N LEU A 20 -15.87 3.12 13.04
CA LEU A 20 -15.12 3.02 11.79
C LEU A 20 -15.89 2.35 10.64
N SER A 21 -16.90 1.52 10.95
CA SER A 21 -17.74 0.85 9.94
C SER A 21 -18.56 1.81 9.06
N GLY A 22 -18.86 3.01 9.58
CA GLY A 22 -19.54 4.07 8.83
C GLY A 22 -18.61 4.91 7.94
N VAL A 23 -17.31 4.85 8.18
CA VAL A 23 -16.31 5.63 7.45
C VAL A 23 -15.98 4.93 6.14
N LYS A 24 -16.29 5.60 5.03
CA LYS A 24 -15.91 5.13 3.69
C LYS A 24 -14.86 6.06 3.10
N VAL A 25 -13.73 5.48 2.71
CA VAL A 25 -12.71 6.18 1.92
C VAL A 25 -12.98 5.89 0.45
N THR A 26 -13.34 6.93 -0.30
CA THR A 26 -13.52 6.82 -1.75
C THR A 26 -12.25 7.26 -2.46
N GLY A 27 -11.88 6.50 -3.48
CA GLY A 27 -10.70 6.77 -4.27
C GLY A 27 -10.81 6.09 -5.62
N GLU A 28 -10.10 6.66 -6.57
CA GLU A 28 -10.06 6.25 -7.97
C GLU A 28 -8.70 5.65 -8.30
N ILE A 29 -8.71 4.61 -9.12
CA ILE A 29 -7.48 4.00 -9.64
C ILE A 29 -7.02 4.83 -10.82
N ILE A 30 -5.83 5.41 -10.74
CA ILE A 30 -5.26 6.21 -11.83
C ILE A 30 -4.57 5.29 -12.84
N GLU A 31 -3.67 4.44 -12.36
CA GLU A 31 -2.79 3.65 -13.22
C GLU A 31 -2.23 2.43 -12.50
N GLU A 32 -1.93 1.39 -13.28
CA GLU A 32 -1.16 0.23 -12.84
C GLU A 32 0.30 0.39 -13.26
N VAL A 33 1.19 0.53 -12.27
CA VAL A 33 2.59 0.90 -12.48
C VAL A 33 3.51 -0.22 -12.02
N LYS A 34 4.53 -0.50 -12.84
CA LYS A 34 5.63 -1.39 -12.43
C LYS A 34 6.65 -0.57 -11.63
N GLY A 35 6.97 -1.05 -10.43
CA GLY A 35 8.00 -0.47 -9.59
C GLY A 35 9.40 -0.50 -10.22
N PRO A 36 10.37 0.16 -9.58
CA PRO A 36 11.76 0.13 -10.01
C PRO A 36 12.27 -1.32 -10.04
N LYS A 37 13.21 -1.61 -10.95
CA LYS A 37 13.77 -2.94 -11.10
C LYS A 37 14.74 -3.22 -9.97
N ILE A 38 14.45 -4.24 -9.18
CA ILE A 38 15.34 -4.74 -8.14
C ILE A 38 16.24 -5.81 -8.76
N HIS A 39 17.54 -5.62 -8.67
CA HIS A 39 18.55 -6.58 -9.09
C HIS A 39 18.98 -7.42 -7.89
N ILE A 40 18.58 -8.69 -7.85
CA ILE A 40 18.89 -9.63 -6.78
C ILE A 40 20.03 -10.54 -7.23
N LEU A 41 21.18 -10.43 -6.57
CA LEU A 41 22.33 -11.31 -6.78
C LEU A 41 22.53 -12.15 -5.52
N ARG A 42 22.48 -13.47 -5.66
CA ARG A 42 22.89 -14.41 -4.62
C ARG A 42 24.18 -15.07 -5.06
N PHE A 43 25.21 -15.02 -4.22
CA PHE A 43 26.44 -15.76 -4.46
C PHE A 43 26.93 -16.42 -3.18
N LYS A 44 27.67 -17.52 -3.34
CA LYS A 44 28.47 -18.13 -2.27
C LYS A 44 29.91 -18.23 -2.77
N ASN A 45 30.87 -17.85 -1.92
CA ASN A 45 32.27 -17.82 -2.31
C ASN A 45 32.80 -19.25 -2.51
N LYS A 46 33.67 -19.44 -3.51
CA LYS A 46 34.38 -20.69 -3.84
C LYS A 46 33.52 -21.93 -4.14
N THR A 47 32.20 -21.79 -4.26
CA THR A 47 31.30 -22.91 -4.62
C THR A 47 30.75 -22.83 -6.04
N GLY A 48 31.12 -21.80 -6.81
CA GLY A 48 30.57 -21.54 -8.15
C GLY A 48 29.11 -21.07 -8.16
N TYR A 49 28.45 -21.00 -6.99
CA TYR A 49 27.06 -20.59 -6.90
C TYR A 49 26.93 -19.07 -7.12
N ARG A 50 26.34 -18.69 -8.26
CA ARG A 50 25.94 -17.31 -8.58
C ARG A 50 24.59 -17.30 -9.29
N ARG A 51 23.57 -16.72 -8.67
CA ARG A 51 22.22 -16.57 -9.26
C ARG A 51 21.86 -15.08 -9.35
N ARG A 52 21.42 -14.66 -10.53
CA ARG A 52 20.92 -13.30 -10.80
C ARG A 52 19.43 -13.39 -11.10
N GLN A 53 18.64 -12.56 -10.43
CA GLN A 53 17.20 -12.43 -10.66
C GLN A 53 16.83 -10.96 -10.68
N GLY A 54 15.91 -10.59 -11.57
CA GLY A 54 15.26 -9.29 -11.56
C GLY A 54 13.86 -9.41 -10.98
N PHE A 55 13.43 -8.43 -10.21
CA PHE A 55 12.04 -8.30 -9.77
C PHE A 55 11.52 -6.88 -10.02
N ARG A 56 10.25 -6.77 -10.42
CA ARG A 56 9.52 -5.49 -10.46
C ARG A 56 8.19 -5.71 -9.76
N SER A 57 7.92 -4.92 -8.72
CA SER A 57 6.62 -4.95 -8.04
C SER A 57 5.53 -4.44 -8.98
N LYS A 58 4.34 -5.05 -8.92
CA LYS A 58 3.14 -4.53 -9.57
C LYS A 58 2.40 -3.69 -8.53
N ASN A 59 2.33 -2.39 -8.77
CA ASN A 59 1.70 -1.45 -7.86
C ASN A 59 0.52 -0.78 -8.56
N THR A 60 -0.50 -0.42 -7.80
CA THR A 60 -1.64 0.35 -8.30
C THR A 60 -1.59 1.73 -7.67
N ARG A 61 -1.56 2.78 -8.49
CA ARG A 61 -1.60 4.15 -8.00
C ARG A 61 -3.05 4.58 -7.83
N VAL A 62 -3.42 4.94 -6.62
CA VAL A 62 -4.78 5.33 -6.24
C VAL A 62 -4.78 6.78 -5.78
N LYS A 63 -5.74 7.57 -6.28
CA LYS A 63 -6.04 8.91 -5.78
C LYS A 63 -7.23 8.86 -4.83
N ILE A 64 -7.07 9.39 -3.63
CA ILE A 64 -8.18 9.51 -2.67
C ILE A 64 -8.98 10.77 -3.04
N THR A 65 -10.29 10.63 -3.19
CA THR A 65 -11.19 11.72 -3.58
C THR A 65 -11.95 12.29 -2.39
N ALA A 66 -12.40 11.43 -1.48
CA ALA A 66 -13.04 11.87 -0.25
C ALA A 66 -12.80 10.88 0.90
N ILE A 67 -12.73 11.44 2.09
CA ILE A 67 -12.78 10.72 3.35
C ILE A 67 -14.06 11.18 4.02
N ASN A 68 -15.10 10.35 3.97
CA ASN A 68 -16.35 10.67 4.64
C ASN A 68 -16.21 10.25 6.11
N GLY A 69 -15.74 11.20 6.93
CA GLY A 69 -15.68 11.05 8.38
C GLY A 69 -17.08 10.92 8.99
N VAL A 70 -17.16 10.22 10.13
CA VAL A 70 -18.37 10.20 10.96
C VAL A 70 -18.41 11.55 11.69
N LYS A 71 -19.45 12.36 11.41
CA LYS A 71 -19.81 13.49 12.27
C LYS A 71 -20.44 12.98 13.56
#